data_AF-A0ABD6EPN1-F1
#
_entry.id   AF-A0ABD6EPN1-F1
#
_cell.length_a   1.000
_cell.length_b   1.000
_cell.length_c   1.000
_cell.angle_alpha   90.00
_cell.angle_beta   90.00
_cell.angle_gamma   90.00
#
_symmetry.space_group_name_H-M   'P 1'
#
loop_
_entity.id
_entity.type
_entity.pdbx_description
1 polymer ?
#
loop_
_entity_poly.entity_id
_entity_poly.type
_entity_poly.pdbx_seq_one_letter_code
_entity_poly.pdbx_strand_id
1 'polypeptide(L)'
;MYEQSQEIVLSNGSVSMFPNNLSVLRHEQKHATFACVAHKNQVNTVMWDPRMEGFNCDMIPIKDGAFEKPVLVLQVKYCIPACCTSPLLVIASTCGAMVFDPTTSKMLAWNPIITSTNNPGTNERCRFTRGISSLGNSIFVETHSGDIIVFFHCTSETSLQMRRPLQVIVTVTISHYHLSYRNA
;
A
#
# COMPACT_ATOMS: atom_id res chain seq x y z
N MET A 1 -27.34 16.35 5.23
CA MET A 1 -27.62 14.91 5.25
C MET A 1 -26.87 14.31 4.08
N TYR A 2 -26.11 13.23 4.27
CA TYR A 2 -25.47 12.55 3.13
C TYR A 2 -26.46 11.53 2.59
N GLU A 3 -26.62 11.50 1.27
CA GLU A 3 -27.45 10.53 0.57
C GLU A 3 -26.56 9.66 -0.31
N GLN A 4 -26.87 8.37 -0.37
CA GLN A 4 -26.19 7.45 -1.27
C GLN A 4 -26.61 7.82 -2.70
N SER A 5 -25.67 8.37 -3.48
CA SER A 5 -25.92 8.68 -4.88
C SER A 5 -25.74 7.46 -5.79
N GLN A 6 -24.73 6.64 -5.52
CA GLN A 6 -24.36 5.53 -6.39
C GLN A 6 -23.62 4.42 -5.65
N GLU A 7 -23.83 3.19 -6.09
CA GLU A 7 -23.08 2.01 -5.67
C GLU A 7 -22.06 1.63 -6.74
N ILE A 8 -20.84 1.32 -6.32
CA ILE A 8 -19.78 0.82 -7.20
C ILE A 8 -19.49 -0.62 -6.79
N VAL A 9 -19.85 -1.56 -7.68
CA VAL A 9 -19.57 -2.98 -7.49
C VAL A 9 -18.18 -3.28 -8.04
N LEU A 10 -17.30 -3.79 -7.17
CA LEU A 10 -15.97 -4.23 -7.59
C LEU A 10 -16.10 -5.44 -8.50
N SER A 11 -15.43 -5.40 -9.66
CA SER A 11 -15.48 -6.47 -10.64
C SER A 11 -14.87 -7.78 -10.13
N ASN A 12 -13.89 -7.71 -9.21
CA ASN A 12 -13.19 -8.86 -8.66
C ASN A 12 -12.86 -8.73 -7.17
N GLY A 13 -13.15 -9.78 -6.41
CA GLY A 13 -12.77 -9.88 -5.00
C GLY A 13 -13.60 -9.02 -4.04
N SER A 14 -13.31 -9.16 -2.76
CA SER A 14 -13.93 -8.45 -1.63
C SER A 14 -12.94 -7.52 -0.93
N VAL A 15 -13.37 -6.66 -0.02
CA VAL A 15 -12.41 -5.90 0.78
C VAL A 15 -11.69 -6.82 1.77
N SER A 16 -10.36 -6.70 1.90
CA SER A 16 -9.61 -7.46 2.92
C SER A 16 -10.05 -7.08 4.34
N MET A 17 -9.84 -7.98 5.31
CA MET A 17 -10.15 -7.73 6.73
C MET A 17 -9.08 -6.89 7.45
N PHE A 18 -7.97 -6.55 6.78
CA PHE A 18 -6.92 -5.73 7.38
C PHE A 18 -7.35 -4.25 7.47
N PRO A 19 -7.06 -3.55 8.58
CA PRO A 19 -7.40 -2.13 8.70
C PRO A 19 -6.61 -1.28 7.70
N ASN A 20 -7.10 -0.09 7.34
CA ASN A 20 -6.40 0.85 6.43
C ASN A 20 -6.09 0.30 5.03
N ASN A 21 -6.90 -0.65 4.55
CA ASN A 21 -6.76 -1.27 3.23
C ASN A 21 -7.63 -0.61 2.15
N LEU A 22 -8.40 0.43 2.49
CA LEU A 22 -9.11 1.31 1.57
C LEU A 22 -8.41 2.68 1.59
N SER A 23 -8.15 3.26 0.42
CA SER A 23 -7.67 4.62 0.30
C SER A 23 -8.48 5.36 -0.74
N VAL A 24 -8.97 6.54 -0.38
CA VAL A 24 -9.69 7.46 -1.26
C VAL A 24 -8.90 8.75 -1.34
N LEU A 25 -8.78 9.30 -2.55
CA LEU A 25 -8.03 10.50 -2.86
C LEU A 25 -8.82 11.34 -3.86
N ARG A 26 -9.17 12.56 -3.47
CA ARG A 26 -9.70 13.57 -4.39
C ARG A 26 -8.55 14.30 -5.07
N HIS A 27 -8.53 14.31 -6.41
CA HIS A 27 -7.51 14.98 -7.21
C HIS A 27 -8.10 16.21 -7.90
N GLU A 28 -7.88 17.39 -7.30
CA GLU A 28 -8.51 18.64 -7.74
C GLU A 28 -8.18 18.99 -9.19
N GLN A 29 -6.92 18.89 -9.61
CA GLN A 29 -6.49 19.26 -10.97
C GLN A 29 -7.11 18.40 -12.08
N LYS A 30 -7.44 17.14 -11.77
CA LYS A 30 -8.08 16.22 -12.74
C LYS A 30 -9.60 16.21 -12.57
N HIS A 31 -10.10 16.94 -11.58
CA HIS A 31 -11.48 16.85 -11.11
C HIS A 31 -11.98 15.41 -10.90
N ALA A 32 -11.09 14.48 -10.54
CA ALA A 32 -11.41 13.06 -10.39
C ALA A 32 -11.17 12.58 -8.96
N THR A 33 -11.88 11.53 -8.55
CA THR A 33 -11.68 10.83 -7.29
C THR A 33 -11.11 9.46 -7.59
N PHE A 34 -10.05 9.08 -6.88
CA PHE A 34 -9.41 7.79 -6.95
C PHE A 34 -9.73 7.03 -5.67
N ALA A 35 -10.11 5.77 -5.78
CA ALA A 35 -10.21 4.85 -4.66
C ALA A 35 -9.46 3.56 -4.97
N CYS A 36 -8.87 2.95 -3.96
CA CYS A 36 -8.26 1.64 -4.11
C CYS A 36 -8.49 0.80 -2.87
N VAL A 37 -8.56 -0.51 -3.08
CA VAL A 37 -8.76 -1.45 -2.00
C VAL A 37 -7.95 -2.73 -2.20
N ALA A 38 -7.32 -3.20 -1.13
CA ALA A 38 -6.55 -4.44 -1.15
C ALA A 38 -7.45 -5.67 -0.91
N HIS A 39 -7.21 -6.74 -1.67
CA HIS A 39 -7.80 -8.06 -1.51
C HIS A 39 -6.74 -9.13 -1.72
N LYS A 40 -6.46 -10.01 -0.76
CA LYS A 40 -5.48 -11.11 -0.92
C LYS A 40 -4.19 -10.61 -1.60
N ASN A 41 -3.94 -11.03 -2.84
CA ASN A 41 -2.78 -10.68 -3.65
C ASN A 41 -3.10 -9.74 -4.81
N GLN A 42 -4.12 -8.91 -4.69
CA GLN A 42 -4.51 -7.94 -5.70
C GLN A 42 -4.97 -6.62 -5.07
N VAL A 43 -4.94 -5.57 -5.87
CA VAL A 43 -5.49 -4.26 -5.52
C VAL A 43 -6.50 -3.88 -6.58
N ASN A 44 -7.75 -3.62 -6.18
CA ASN A 44 -8.72 -3.00 -7.06
C ASN A 44 -8.53 -1.49 -7.01
N THR A 45 -8.49 -0.86 -8.17
CA THR A 45 -8.44 0.60 -8.34
C THR A 45 -9.73 1.06 -9.01
N VAL A 46 -10.24 2.19 -8.56
CA VAL A 46 -11.45 2.82 -9.07
C VAL A 46 -11.15 4.29 -9.25
N MET A 47 -11.56 4.87 -10.37
CA MET A 47 -11.46 6.28 -10.65
C MET A 47 -12.78 6.77 -11.24
N TRP A 48 -13.24 7.94 -10.79
CA TRP A 48 -14.44 8.55 -11.33
C TRP A 48 -14.40 10.08 -11.25
N ASP A 49 -15.08 10.72 -12.18
CA ASP A 49 -15.40 12.14 -12.10
C ASP A 49 -16.78 12.37 -11.42
N PRO A 50 -17.16 13.61 -11.07
CA PRO A 50 -18.43 13.90 -10.39
C PRO A 50 -19.69 13.52 -11.17
N ARG A 51 -19.60 13.32 -12.49
CA ARG A 51 -20.71 12.94 -13.37
C ARG A 51 -20.71 11.45 -13.71
N MET A 52 -19.66 10.72 -13.31
CA MET A 52 -19.43 9.30 -13.60
C MET A 52 -19.28 8.99 -15.09
N GLU A 53 -18.92 9.99 -15.90
CA GLU A 53 -18.68 9.82 -17.34
C GLU A 53 -17.29 9.19 -17.60
N GLY A 54 -16.29 9.61 -16.82
CA GLY A 54 -14.93 9.08 -16.80
C GLY A 54 -14.71 7.98 -15.78
N PHE A 55 -15.65 7.04 -15.64
CA PHE A 55 -15.52 5.91 -14.72
C PHE A 55 -14.51 4.87 -15.22
N ASN A 56 -13.62 4.43 -14.34
CA ASN A 56 -12.68 3.33 -14.58
C ASN A 56 -12.59 2.44 -13.34
N CYS A 57 -12.60 1.12 -13.52
CA CYS A 57 -12.35 0.14 -12.48
C CYS A 57 -11.38 -0.92 -13.02
N ASP A 58 -10.24 -1.08 -12.37
CA ASP A 58 -9.19 -2.02 -12.76
C ASP A 58 -8.69 -2.82 -11.55
N MET A 59 -7.90 -3.87 -11.82
CA MET A 59 -7.34 -4.75 -10.81
C MET A 59 -5.88 -5.05 -11.12
N ILE A 60 -5.03 -4.73 -10.15
CA ILE A 60 -3.58 -4.93 -10.23
C ILE A 60 -3.21 -6.20 -9.46
N PRO A 61 -2.81 -7.29 -10.14
CA PRO A 61 -2.34 -8.50 -9.47
C PRO A 61 -0.93 -8.28 -8.92
N ILE A 62 -0.74 -8.67 -7.67
CA ILE A 62 0.53 -8.55 -6.94
C ILE A 62 1.18 -9.92 -6.82
N LYS A 63 2.42 -10.00 -7.32
CA LYS A 63 3.23 -11.22 -7.34
C LYS A 63 4.63 -10.90 -6.85
N ASP A 64 5.27 -11.90 -6.26
CA ASP A 64 6.70 -11.80 -5.97
C ASP A 64 7.49 -12.03 -7.26
N GLY A 65 8.23 -11.02 -7.70
CA GLY A 65 9.06 -11.12 -8.91
C GLY A 65 10.18 -12.17 -8.81
N ALA A 66 10.56 -12.58 -7.60
CA ALA A 66 11.59 -13.60 -7.38
C ALA A 66 11.03 -15.01 -7.19
N PHE A 67 9.78 -15.15 -6.73
CA PHE A 67 9.28 -16.44 -6.26
C PHE A 67 7.99 -16.94 -6.92
N GLU A 68 7.41 -16.21 -7.87
CA GLU A 68 6.09 -16.49 -8.52
C GLU A 68 4.93 -16.76 -7.54
N LYS A 69 5.16 -16.62 -6.23
CA LYS A 69 4.19 -16.88 -5.19
C LYS A 69 3.27 -15.67 -5.07
N PRO A 70 1.97 -15.89 -4.83
CA PRO A 70 1.05 -14.81 -4.53
C PRO A 70 1.48 -14.12 -3.24
N VAL A 71 1.60 -12.80 -3.30
CA VAL A 71 2.02 -11.96 -2.16
C VAL A 71 0.78 -11.42 -1.48
N LEU A 72 0.68 -11.54 -0.16
CA LEU A 72 -0.45 -10.98 0.58
C LEU A 72 -0.27 -9.46 0.74
N VAL A 73 -1.21 -8.70 0.18
CA VAL A 73 -1.31 -7.25 0.34
C VAL A 73 -1.97 -6.93 1.68
N LEU A 74 -1.30 -6.10 2.47
CA LEU A 74 -1.69 -5.77 3.84
C LEU A 74 -2.19 -4.33 4.00
N GLN A 75 -1.74 -3.44 3.11
CA GLN A 75 -2.18 -2.04 3.08
C GLN A 75 -1.97 -1.47 1.68
N VAL A 76 -2.86 -0.56 1.29
CA VAL A 76 -2.71 0.23 0.06
C VAL A 76 -3.05 1.68 0.33
N LYS A 77 -2.34 2.60 -0.32
CA LYS A 77 -2.60 4.04 -0.18
C LYS A 77 -2.25 4.79 -1.45
N TYR A 78 -3.10 5.74 -1.83
CA TYR A 78 -2.72 6.77 -2.77
C TYR A 78 -1.87 7.86 -2.09
N CYS A 79 -0.75 8.19 -2.72
CA CYS A 79 0.13 9.27 -2.30
C CYS A 79 0.30 10.24 -3.47
N ILE A 80 0.26 11.54 -3.22
CA ILE A 80 0.62 12.57 -4.20
C ILE A 80 1.89 13.25 -3.69
N PRO A 81 3.09 12.84 -4.14
CA PRO A 81 4.30 13.61 -3.92
C PRO A 81 4.15 15.03 -4.50
N ALA A 82 4.71 16.04 -3.85
CA ALA A 82 4.52 17.44 -4.26
C ALA A 82 5.06 17.76 -5.67
N CYS A 83 5.99 16.97 -6.20
CA CYS A 83 6.50 17.08 -7.57
C CYS A 83 5.71 16.27 -8.61
N CYS A 84 4.67 15.55 -8.21
CA CYS A 84 3.84 14.73 -9.11
C CYS A 84 2.52 15.44 -9.44
N THR A 85 2.10 15.35 -10.69
CA THR A 85 0.78 15.82 -11.18
C THR A 85 -0.27 14.70 -11.23
N SER A 86 0.13 13.49 -10.83
CA SER A 86 -0.73 12.31 -10.79
C SER A 86 -0.42 11.50 -9.53
N PRO A 87 -1.42 10.83 -8.94
CA PRO A 87 -1.21 10.03 -7.74
C PRO A 87 -0.38 8.80 -8.03
N LEU A 88 0.39 8.37 -7.03
CA LEU A 88 1.08 7.09 -6.98
C LEU A 88 0.32 6.14 -6.07
N LEU A 89 0.31 4.86 -6.44
CA LEU A 89 -0.27 3.80 -5.64
C LEU A 89 0.82 3.07 -4.87
N VAL A 90 0.77 3.15 -3.55
CA VAL A 90 1.75 2.50 -2.66
C VAL A 90 1.12 1.26 -2.06
N ILE A 91 1.83 0.14 -2.14
CA ILE A 91 1.36 -1.18 -1.69
C ILE A 91 2.34 -1.72 -0.67
N ALA A 92 1.83 -2.04 0.52
CA ALA A 92 2.59 -2.70 1.58
C ALA A 92 2.11 -4.15 1.75
N SER A 93 3.05 -5.07 1.89
CA SER A 93 2.79 -6.51 1.73
C SER A 93 3.68 -7.36 2.63
N THR A 94 3.44 -8.68 2.62
CA THR A 94 4.30 -9.65 3.32
C THR A 94 5.70 -9.78 2.73
N CYS A 95 5.94 -9.32 1.49
CA CYS A 95 7.25 -9.44 0.84
C CYS A 95 8.01 -8.11 0.74
N GLY A 96 7.37 -6.97 1.01
CA GLY A 96 7.98 -5.67 0.77
C GLY A 96 7.00 -4.57 0.41
N ALA A 97 7.54 -3.44 -0.01
CA ALA A 97 6.79 -2.27 -0.41
C ALA A 97 6.97 -1.99 -1.91
N MET A 98 5.87 -1.73 -2.61
CA MET A 98 5.84 -1.41 -4.04
C MET A 98 5.22 -0.04 -4.27
N VAL A 99 5.65 0.62 -5.33
CA VAL A 99 5.01 1.83 -5.84
C VAL A 99 4.63 1.61 -7.30
N PHE A 100 3.38 1.90 -7.63
CA PHE A 100 2.80 1.74 -8.97
C PHE A 100 2.30 3.08 -9.50
N ASP A 101 2.35 3.23 -10.81
CA ASP A 101 1.50 4.18 -11.53
C ASP A 101 0.11 3.56 -11.67
N PRO A 102 -0.94 4.13 -11.04
CA PRO A 102 -2.29 3.57 -11.09
C PRO A 102 -2.97 3.71 -12.45
N THR A 103 -2.45 4.54 -13.35
CA THR A 103 -3.02 4.74 -14.70
C THR A 103 -2.55 3.66 -15.65
N THR A 104 -1.27 3.28 -15.54
CA THR A 104 -0.63 2.31 -16.43
C THR A 104 -0.47 0.92 -15.79
N SER A 105 -0.82 0.78 -14.51
CA SER A 105 -0.59 -0.42 -13.69
C SER A 105 0.87 -0.88 -13.69
N LYS A 106 1.80 0.03 -14.00
CA LYS A 106 3.24 -0.23 -14.07
C LYS A 106 3.88 -0.06 -12.69
N MET A 107 4.65 -1.06 -12.26
CA MET A 107 5.48 -0.95 -11.07
C MET A 107 6.65 0.02 -11.33
N LEU A 108 6.75 1.05 -10.51
CA LEU A 108 7.78 2.10 -10.58
C LEU A 108 8.93 1.85 -9.60
N ALA A 109 8.63 1.25 -8.44
CA ALA A 109 9.64 0.90 -7.44
C ALA A 109 9.26 -0.36 -6.67
N TRP A 110 10.28 -1.10 -6.23
CA TRP A 110 10.16 -2.29 -5.39
C TRP A 110 11.25 -2.28 -4.32
N ASN A 111 10.87 -2.44 -3.07
CA ASN A 111 11.78 -2.69 -1.95
C ASN A 111 11.37 -4.01 -1.27
N PRO A 112 12.13 -5.10 -1.49
CA PRO A 112 11.87 -6.37 -0.82
C PRO A 112 12.30 -6.30 0.65
N ILE A 113 11.60 -7.01 1.52
CA ILE A 113 12.09 -7.30 2.87
C ILE A 113 13.25 -8.27 2.73
N ILE A 114 14.48 -7.78 2.88
CA ILE A 114 15.67 -8.64 2.76
C ILE A 114 15.76 -9.55 3.97
N THR A 115 15.65 -10.84 3.72
CA THR A 115 15.93 -11.88 4.69
C THR A 115 17.43 -12.04 4.86
N SER A 116 18.08 -11.21 5.69
CA SER A 116 19.36 -11.62 6.24
C SER A 116 19.04 -12.62 7.33
N THR A 117 19.30 -13.92 7.17
CA THR A 117 19.62 -14.78 8.33
C THR A 117 20.12 -16.16 7.93
N ASN A 118 21.40 -16.40 8.22
CA ASN A 118 21.91 -17.70 8.68
C ASN A 118 21.59 -17.92 10.17
N ASN A 119 20.72 -17.13 10.82
CA ASN A 119 20.35 -17.33 12.23
C ASN A 119 19.03 -18.08 12.33
N PRO A 120 19.02 -19.35 12.80
CA PRO A 120 17.85 -20.22 12.82
C PRO A 120 16.82 -19.89 13.93
N GLY A 121 16.74 -18.63 14.38
CA GLY A 121 15.89 -18.21 15.50
C GLY A 121 14.89 -17.08 15.19
N THR A 122 15.03 -16.36 14.07
CA THR A 122 14.05 -15.34 13.66
C THR A 122 12.86 -16.03 13.02
N ASN A 123 11.69 -15.87 13.63
CA ASN A 123 10.46 -16.47 13.15
C ASN A 123 10.08 -15.83 11.80
N GLU A 124 10.46 -16.49 10.71
CA GLU A 124 10.29 -16.02 9.32
C GLU A 124 8.83 -15.68 8.95
N ARG A 125 7.90 -16.12 9.80
CA ARG A 125 6.45 -16.09 9.61
C ARG A 125 5.80 -14.72 9.82
N CYS A 126 6.53 -13.73 10.33
CA CYS A 126 5.96 -12.40 10.66
C CYS A 126 6.71 -11.24 9.98
N ARG A 127 7.22 -11.43 8.77
CA ARG A 127 7.80 -10.33 7.98
C ARG A 127 6.74 -9.65 7.15
N PHE A 128 6.67 -8.33 7.26
CA PHE A 128 5.75 -7.51 6.47
C PHE A 128 6.16 -6.03 6.44
N THR A 129 5.53 -5.28 5.54
CA THR A 129 5.47 -3.83 5.54
C THR A 129 4.03 -3.35 5.73
N ARG A 130 3.86 -2.25 6.48
CA ARG A 130 2.60 -1.50 6.69
C ARG A 130 2.94 -0.04 7.04
N GLY A 131 1.98 0.76 7.49
CA GLY A 131 2.24 2.12 7.96
C GLY A 131 2.57 3.10 6.82
N ILE A 132 1.75 3.13 5.76
CA ILE A 132 2.01 4.03 4.61
C ILE A 132 1.66 5.49 4.96
N SER A 133 2.65 6.37 4.82
CA SER A 133 2.49 7.83 4.91
C SER A 133 3.27 8.57 3.82
N SER A 134 2.95 9.84 3.60
CA SER A 134 3.63 10.68 2.61
C SER A 134 3.73 12.11 3.10
N LEU A 135 4.89 12.74 2.89
CA LEU A 135 5.15 14.14 3.23
C LEU A 135 6.08 14.76 2.18
N GLY A 136 5.63 15.87 1.56
CA GLY A 136 6.38 16.52 0.49
C GLY A 136 6.60 15.57 -0.69
N ASN A 137 7.86 15.31 -1.05
CA ASN A 137 8.23 14.38 -2.11
C ASN A 137 8.60 12.97 -1.61
N SER A 138 8.34 12.69 -0.34
CA SER A 138 8.75 11.45 0.34
C SER A 138 7.54 10.60 0.66
N ILE A 139 7.68 9.29 0.46
CA ILE A 139 6.72 8.26 0.86
C ILE A 139 7.45 7.36 1.84
N PHE A 140 6.81 7.10 2.98
CA PHE A 140 7.33 6.28 4.05
C PHE A 140 6.48 5.02 4.18
N VAL A 141 7.15 3.88 4.31
CA VAL A 141 6.52 2.60 4.58
C VAL A 141 7.30 1.90 5.67
N GLU A 142 6.62 1.52 6.75
CA GLU A 142 7.23 0.85 7.89
C GLU A 142 7.33 -0.65 7.65
N THR A 143 8.33 -1.26 8.26
CA THR A 143 8.53 -2.71 8.31
C THR A 143 8.09 -3.26 9.67
N HIS A 144 7.85 -4.56 9.75
CA HIS A 144 7.57 -5.28 11.00
C HIS A 144 8.66 -5.12 12.08
N SER A 145 9.91 -4.78 11.71
CA SER A 145 11.03 -4.51 12.64
C SER A 145 11.07 -3.08 13.15
N GLY A 146 10.22 -2.19 12.63
CA GLY A 146 10.25 -0.75 12.95
C GLY A 146 11.19 0.07 12.05
N ASP A 147 11.82 -0.53 11.06
CA ASP A 147 12.59 0.21 10.05
C ASP A 147 11.65 0.93 9.07
N ILE A 148 12.02 2.13 8.64
CA ILE A 148 11.23 2.94 7.69
C ILE A 148 11.88 2.90 6.31
N ILE A 149 11.21 2.29 5.35
CA ILE A 149 11.54 2.36 3.92
C ILE A 149 11.10 3.73 3.41
N VAL A 150 12.00 4.45 2.74
CA VAL A 150 11.69 5.77 2.18
C VAL A 150 11.86 5.76 0.66
N PHE A 151 10.76 6.00 -0.05
CA PHE A 151 10.76 6.31 -1.47
C PHE A 151 10.74 7.83 -1.66
N PHE A 152 11.61 8.33 -2.52
CA PHE A 152 11.66 9.74 -2.90
C PHE A 152 11.40 9.88 -4.38
N HIS A 153 10.52 10.81 -4.73
CA HIS A 153 10.30 11.17 -6.12
C HIS A 153 11.24 12.30 -6.52
N CYS A 154 12.09 12.06 -7.51
CA CYS A 154 12.96 13.09 -8.08
C CYS A 154 12.16 13.98 -9.05
N THR A 155 12.44 15.28 -9.01
CA THR A 155 11.74 16.31 -9.80
C THR A 155 11.97 16.21 -11.31
N SER A 156 12.95 15.43 -11.76
CA SER A 156 13.22 15.17 -13.17
C SER A 156 12.87 13.72 -13.51
N GLU A 157 11.67 13.54 -14.07
CA GLU A 157 11.24 12.40 -14.88
C GLU A 157 11.24 11.00 -14.21
N THR A 158 10.04 10.52 -13.90
CA THR A 158 9.63 9.10 -13.79
C THR A 158 10.42 8.16 -12.87
N SER A 159 11.45 8.65 -12.20
CA SER A 159 12.39 7.85 -11.41
C SER A 159 12.13 8.06 -9.92
N LEU A 160 11.65 7.00 -9.28
CA LEU A 160 11.63 6.90 -7.83
C LEU A 160 13.01 6.45 -7.36
N GLN A 161 13.65 7.28 -6.54
CA GLN A 161 14.86 6.87 -5.85
C GLN A 161 14.52 6.35 -4.46
N MET A 162 15.23 5.30 -4.06
CA MET A 162 15.10 4.68 -2.76
C MET A 162 16.28 5.12 -1.90
N ARG A 163 16.02 5.65 -0.70
CA ARG A 163 17.09 5.87 0.29
C ARG A 163 17.15 4.70 1.26
N ARG A 164 18.32 4.50 1.86
CA ARG A 164 18.51 3.53 2.94
C ARG A 164 17.48 3.79 4.05
N PRO A 165 16.99 2.73 4.70
CA PRO A 165 16.00 2.88 5.75
C PRO A 165 16.50 3.81 6.84
N LEU A 166 15.68 4.78 7.22
CA LEU A 166 15.96 5.62 8.37
C LEU A 166 15.65 4.79 9.61
N GLN A 167 16.66 4.48 10.42
CA GLN A 167 16.44 3.92 11.75
C GLN A 167 16.05 5.06 12.70
N VAL A 168 14.75 5.29 12.84
CA VAL A 168 14.21 6.09 13.94
C VAL A 168 13.39 5.14 14.79
N ILE A 169 13.99 4.63 15.85
CA ILE A 169 13.36 3.66 16.75
C ILE A 169 12.52 4.43 17.76
N VAL A 170 11.19 4.33 17.64
CA VAL A 170 10.27 4.53 18.77
C VAL A 170 9.49 3.23 18.94
N THR A 171 9.98 2.37 19.82
CA THR A 171 9.34 1.07 20.11
C THR A 171 8.13 1.27 21.01
N VAL A 172 6.93 1.14 20.46
CA VAL A 172 5.70 0.98 21.26
C VAL A 172 5.34 -0.50 21.29
N THR A 173 5.66 -1.17 22.39
CA THR A 173 5.30 -2.58 22.59
C THR A 173 3.87 -2.64 23.14
N ILE A 174 2.94 -3.18 22.36
CA ILE A 174 1.60 -3.51 22.83
C ILE A 174 1.56 -5.00 23.14
N SER A 175 1.69 -5.33 24.43
CA SER A 175 1.55 -6.69 24.94
C SER A 175 0.08 -7.09 24.90
N HIS A 176 -0.32 -7.92 23.93
CA HIS A 176 -1.62 -8.58 23.99
C HIS A 176 -1.58 -9.65 25.10
N TYR A 177 -2.24 -9.38 26.22
CA TYR A 177 -2.58 -10.44 27.18
C TYR A 177 -3.65 -11.33 26.54
N HIS A 178 -3.29 -12.59 26.32
CA HIS A 178 -4.21 -13.63 25.87
C HIS A 178 -5.22 -13.88 27.00
N LEU A 179 -6.45 -13.37 26.90
CA LEU A 179 -7.55 -13.85 27.73
C LEU A 179 -7.92 -15.25 27.26
N SER A 180 -7.41 -16.26 27.96
CA SER A 180 -7.93 -17.62 27.88
C SER A 180 -9.27 -17.67 28.60
N TYR A 181 -10.37 -17.71 27.85
CA TYR A 181 -11.65 -18.16 28.39
C TYR A 181 -11.49 -19.65 28.74
N ARG A 182 -11.31 -19.95 30.04
CA ARG A 182 -11.57 -21.28 30.56
C ARG A 182 -13.09 -21.42 30.66
N ASN A 183 -13.66 -22.28 29.83
CA ASN A 183 -14.99 -22.82 30.08
C ASN A 183 -14.93 -23.62 31.39
N ALA A 184 -15.75 -23.23 32.36
CA ALA A 184 -16.19 -24.03 33.49
C ALA A 184 -17.68 -23.74 33.70
#